data_AF-A0A7V9SB16-F1
#
_entry.id   AF-A0A7V9SB16-F1
#
_cell.length_a   1.000
_cell.length_b   1.000
_cell.length_c   1.000
_cell.angle_alpha   90.00
_cell.angle_beta   90.00
_cell.angle_gamma   90.00
#
_symmetry.space_group_name_H-M   'P 1'
#
loop_
_entity.id
_entity.type
_entity.pdbx_description
1 polymer ?
#
loop_
_entity_poly.entity_id
_entity_poly.type
_entity_poly.pdbx_seq_one_letter_code
_entity_poly.pdbx_strand_id
1 'polypeptide(L)'
;ATLTAALRPWTIDFHVAQNDGTVFGSGTHDKTGRHCTVNDPNGRLDIVHHAGFWMRDETGEPTRAYQHICWDGCMFPNSTMLEPQTWNDVLGAMIDVRDAHGWRA
;
A
#
# COMPACT_ATOMS: atom_id res chain seq x y z
N ALA A 1 12.30 6.64 -9.29
CA ALA A 1 11.77 5.31 -9.65
C ALA A 1 11.32 5.30 -11.12
N THR A 2 12.00 4.55 -11.99
CA THR A 2 11.70 4.53 -13.44
C THR A 2 10.31 3.95 -13.74
N LEU A 3 9.91 2.91 -13.01
CA LEU A 3 8.61 2.24 -13.18
C LEU A 3 7.44 3.20 -12.89
N THR A 4 7.41 3.79 -11.70
CA THR A 4 6.29 4.65 -11.32
C THR A 4 6.25 5.92 -12.15
N ALA A 5 7.40 6.48 -12.56
CA ALA A 5 7.43 7.62 -13.48
C ALA A 5 6.72 7.33 -14.82
N ALA A 6 6.94 6.15 -15.39
CA ALA A 6 6.30 5.76 -16.65
C ALA A 6 4.79 5.50 -16.52
N LEU A 7 4.34 5.00 -15.36
CA LEU A 7 2.95 4.57 -15.15
C LEU A 7 2.06 5.63 -14.47
N ARG A 8 2.66 6.60 -13.76
CA ARG A 8 1.94 7.67 -13.04
C ARG A 8 0.88 8.39 -13.89
N PRO A 9 1.11 8.73 -15.18
CA PRO A 9 0.10 9.42 -16.01
C PRO A 9 -1.22 8.65 -16.20
N TRP A 10 -1.21 7.33 -15.98
CA TRP A 10 -2.37 6.44 -16.15
C TRP A 10 -2.91 5.91 -14.82
N THR A 11 -2.33 6.35 -13.70
CA THR A 11 -2.71 5.88 -12.36
C THR A 11 -3.94 6.64 -11.88
N ILE A 12 -5.10 5.99 -11.88
CA ILE A 12 -6.39 6.58 -11.46
C ILE A 12 -6.82 6.14 -10.05
N ASP A 13 -6.13 5.14 -9.49
CA ASP A 13 -6.45 4.52 -8.22
C ASP A 13 -5.19 3.95 -7.58
N PHE A 14 -5.11 3.95 -6.26
CA PHE A 14 -3.91 3.56 -5.51
C PHE A 14 -4.25 2.69 -4.30
N HIS A 15 -3.76 1.45 -4.37
CA HIS A 15 -3.92 0.43 -3.34
C HIS A 15 -2.56 0.02 -2.78
N VAL A 16 -2.45 -0.07 -1.46
CA VAL A 16 -1.28 -0.60 -0.75
C VAL A 16 -1.57 -2.03 -0.30
N ALA A 17 -0.68 -2.94 -0.65
CA ALA A 17 -0.62 -4.30 -0.11
C ALA A 17 0.83 -4.62 0.29
N GLN A 18 1.00 -5.38 1.38
CA GLN A 18 2.31 -5.83 1.85
C GLN A 18 2.38 -7.36 1.88
N ASN A 19 3.56 -7.92 1.61
CA ASN A 19 3.88 -9.35 1.70
C ASN A 19 5.22 -9.52 2.45
N ASP A 20 5.46 -10.71 3.00
CA ASP A 20 6.68 -11.08 3.76
C ASP A 20 7.87 -11.53 2.87
N GLY A 21 7.64 -11.63 1.56
CA GLY A 21 8.58 -12.10 0.56
C GLY A 21 8.77 -13.62 0.54
N THR A 22 7.91 -14.40 1.18
CA THR A 22 8.04 -15.87 1.23
C THR A 22 7.33 -16.57 0.07
N VAL A 23 6.51 -15.85 -0.69
CA VAL A 23 5.73 -16.39 -1.81
C VAL A 23 6.18 -15.74 -3.11
N PHE A 24 6.60 -16.57 -4.06
CA PHE A 24 7.10 -16.15 -5.36
C PHE A 24 6.13 -16.65 -6.44
N GLY A 25 5.51 -15.71 -7.15
CA GLY A 25 4.29 -15.97 -7.92
C GLY A 25 4.43 -16.95 -9.08
N SER A 26 3.77 -18.10 -8.97
CA SER A 26 3.02 -18.74 -10.06
C SER A 26 1.96 -19.69 -9.47
N GLY A 27 0.74 -19.68 -9.99
CA GLY A 27 -0.36 -20.55 -9.53
C GLY A 27 -1.59 -19.81 -8.97
N THR A 28 -2.50 -20.58 -8.38
CA THR A 28 -3.80 -20.11 -7.89
C THR A 28 -3.67 -19.19 -6.66
N HIS A 29 -4.66 -18.32 -6.48
CA HIS A 29 -4.65 -17.25 -5.48
C HIS A 29 -4.41 -17.77 -4.04
N ASP A 30 -4.98 -18.92 -3.68
CA ASP A 30 -4.78 -19.64 -2.41
C ASP A 30 -3.33 -20.06 -2.16
N LYS A 31 -2.53 -20.24 -3.22
CA LYS A 31 -1.12 -20.65 -3.15
C LYS A 31 -0.17 -19.47 -3.24
N THR A 32 -0.58 -18.40 -3.92
CA THR A 32 0.32 -17.31 -4.32
C THR A 32 0.06 -15.99 -3.61
N GLY A 33 -1.12 -15.78 -3.03
CA GLY A 33 -1.40 -14.55 -2.28
C GLY A 33 -1.17 -14.74 -0.79
N ARG A 34 -0.28 -13.93 -0.23
CA ARG A 34 -0.14 -13.77 1.22
C ARG A 34 0.03 -12.29 1.51
N HIS A 35 -1.05 -11.58 1.79
CA HIS A 35 -0.88 -10.24 2.35
C HIS A 35 -0.57 -10.39 3.84
N CYS A 36 0.36 -9.59 4.33
CA CYS A 36 0.61 -9.46 5.75
C CYS A 36 0.15 -8.08 6.26
N THR A 37 -0.02 -7.98 7.57
CA THR A 37 -0.49 -6.75 8.22
C THR A 37 0.54 -5.62 8.10
N VAL A 38 0.11 -4.39 8.37
CA VAL A 38 0.98 -3.20 8.40
C VAL A 38 2.21 -3.43 9.28
N ASN A 39 1.99 -3.96 10.48
CA ASN A 39 3.01 -4.15 11.52
C ASN A 39 3.64 -5.55 11.50
N ASP A 40 3.47 -6.32 10.41
CA ASP A 40 4.11 -7.63 10.32
C ASP A 40 5.63 -7.48 10.38
N PRO A 41 6.33 -8.16 11.30
CA PRO A 41 7.78 -8.01 11.45
C PRO A 41 8.58 -8.50 10.24
N ASN A 42 7.97 -9.29 9.35
CA ASN A 42 8.56 -9.74 8.09
C ASN A 42 8.10 -8.91 6.89
N GLY A 43 7.24 -7.91 7.11
CA GLY A 43 6.79 -6.98 6.10
C GLY A 43 7.96 -6.35 5.35
N ARG A 44 7.90 -6.40 4.02
CA ARG A 44 9.00 -5.94 3.16
C ARG A 44 8.87 -4.50 2.70
N LEU A 45 7.70 -3.89 2.91
CA LEU A 45 7.40 -2.58 2.36
C LEU A 45 7.61 -1.50 3.43
N ASP A 46 8.51 -0.56 3.17
CA ASP A 46 8.40 0.75 3.81
C ASP A 46 7.20 1.48 3.18
N ILE A 47 6.03 1.33 3.79
CA ILE A 47 4.74 1.77 3.24
C ILE A 47 4.78 3.27 2.91
N VAL A 48 5.25 4.09 3.85
CA VAL A 48 5.28 5.55 3.70
C VAL A 48 6.28 5.96 2.62
N HIS A 49 7.49 5.41 2.64
CA HIS A 49 8.50 5.73 1.63
C HIS A 49 8.02 5.35 0.21
N HIS A 50 7.54 4.12 0.04
CA HIS A 50 7.19 3.59 -1.28
C HIS A 50 5.91 4.20 -1.86
N ALA A 51 4.95 4.61 -1.02
CA ALA A 51 3.76 5.34 -1.49
C ALA A 51 4.15 6.65 -2.21
N GLY A 52 5.23 7.30 -1.76
CA GLY A 52 5.75 8.53 -2.37
C GLY A 52 6.12 8.39 -3.85
N PHE A 53 6.51 7.20 -4.29
CA PHE A 53 6.83 6.95 -5.71
C PHE A 53 5.62 7.08 -6.65
N TRP A 54 4.41 6.89 -6.13
CA TRP A 54 3.15 7.02 -6.86
C TRP A 54 2.47 8.36 -6.61
N MET A 55 2.57 8.88 -5.39
CA MET A 55 1.90 10.11 -4.97
C MET A 55 2.62 11.39 -5.39
N ARG A 56 3.92 11.32 -5.71
CA ARG A 56 4.73 12.49 -6.04
C ARG A 56 5.40 12.35 -7.40
N ASP A 57 5.55 13.47 -8.09
CA ASP A 57 6.31 13.52 -9.32
C ASP A 57 7.82 13.61 -9.09
N GLU A 58 8.58 13.68 -10.18
CA GLU A 58 10.04 13.80 -10.18
C GLU A 58 10.56 15.12 -9.60
N THR A 59 9.73 16.16 -9.53
CA THR A 59 10.04 17.42 -8.84
C THR A 59 9.77 17.32 -7.35
N GLY A 60 9.06 16.28 -6.93
CA GLY A 60 8.57 16.13 -5.58
C GLY A 60 7.36 17.02 -5.34
N GLU A 61 6.45 17.15 -6.30
CA GLU A 61 5.13 17.74 -6.05
C GLU A 61 4.06 16.64 -6.01
N PRO A 62 3.03 16.75 -5.15
CA PRO A 62 1.94 15.77 -5.11
C PRO A 62 1.17 15.76 -6.44
N THR A 63 0.99 14.57 -7.05
CA THR A 63 0.32 14.42 -8.35
C THR A 63 -1.18 14.64 -8.28
N ARG A 64 -1.80 14.34 -7.14
CA ARG A 64 -3.27 14.40 -6.92
C ARG A 64 -4.09 13.63 -7.97
N ALA A 65 -3.54 12.53 -8.50
CA ALA A 65 -4.13 11.76 -9.60
C ALA A 65 -5.37 10.93 -9.20
N TYR A 66 -5.53 10.63 -7.91
CA TYR A 66 -6.66 9.89 -7.32
C TYR A 66 -7.25 10.72 -6.17
N GLN A 67 -8.29 10.27 -5.48
CA GLN A 67 -8.87 10.96 -4.31
C GLN A 67 -8.62 10.21 -2.99
N HIS A 68 -8.45 8.89 -3.07
CA HIS A 68 -8.38 8.00 -1.92
C HIS A 68 -7.08 7.21 -1.95
N ILE A 69 -6.63 6.82 -0.75
CA ILE A 69 -5.56 5.84 -0.55
C ILE A 69 -6.26 4.62 0.03
N CYS A 70 -6.15 3.48 -0.65
CA CYS A 70 -6.80 2.25 -0.26
C CYS A 70 -5.79 1.26 0.31
N TRP A 71 -6.19 0.51 1.34
CA TRP A 71 -5.46 -0.67 1.77
C TRP A 71 -6.12 -1.92 1.18
N ASP A 72 -5.34 -2.81 0.58
CA ASP A 72 -5.80 -4.08 0.05
C ASP A 72 -5.56 -5.22 1.05
N GLY A 73 -6.62 -5.57 1.78
CA GLY A 73 -6.67 -6.70 2.70
C GLY A 73 -7.28 -7.96 2.11
N CYS A 74 -7.44 -8.10 0.78
CA CYS A 74 -8.18 -9.21 0.16
C CYS A 74 -7.63 -10.61 0.49
N MET A 75 -6.37 -10.68 0.92
CA MET A 75 -5.67 -11.91 1.32
C MET A 75 -5.49 -12.09 2.83
N PHE A 76 -6.20 -11.31 3.65
CA PHE A 76 -6.20 -11.54 5.10
C PHE A 76 -7.11 -12.71 5.48
N PRO A 77 -6.69 -13.55 6.44
CA PRO A 77 -7.60 -14.48 7.10
C PRO A 77 -8.75 -13.72 7.77
N ASN A 78 -9.94 -14.34 7.82
CA ASN A 78 -11.11 -13.74 8.48
C ASN A 78 -10.81 -13.33 9.93
N SER A 79 -10.02 -14.12 10.66
CA SER A 79 -9.62 -13.79 12.04
C SER A 79 -8.87 -12.46 12.14
N THR A 80 -8.03 -12.14 11.15
CA THR A 80 -7.30 -10.86 11.06
C THR A 80 -8.27 -9.71 10.75
N MET A 81 -9.21 -9.92 9.82
CA MET A 81 -10.22 -8.89 9.49
C MET A 81 -11.20 -8.61 10.64
N LEU A 82 -11.45 -9.60 11.50
CA LEU A 82 -12.32 -9.45 12.66
C LEU A 82 -11.64 -8.78 13.86
N GLU A 83 -10.32 -8.61 13.82
CA GLU A 83 -9.57 -7.91 14.85
C GLU A 83 -9.60 -6.39 14.59
N PRO A 84 -10.24 -5.58 15.46
CA PRO A 84 -10.30 -4.13 15.27
C PRO A 84 -8.92 -3.46 15.19
N GLN A 85 -7.92 -4.00 15.89
CA GLN A 85 -6.57 -3.44 15.86
C GLN A 85 -5.97 -3.43 14.44
N THR A 86 -6.29 -4.42 13.60
CA THR A 86 -5.87 -4.46 12.20
C THR A 86 -6.24 -3.18 11.47
N TRP A 87 -7.46 -2.68 11.69
CA TRP A 87 -7.97 -1.50 11.00
C TRP A 87 -7.45 -0.20 11.60
N ASN A 88 -7.17 -0.17 12.91
CA ASN A 88 -6.49 0.95 13.54
C ASN A 88 -5.06 1.11 12.99
N ASP A 89 -4.35 0.00 12.82
CA ASP A 89 -2.99 -0.01 12.27
C ASP A 89 -2.99 0.44 10.80
N VAL A 90 -3.93 -0.07 10.00
CA VAL A 90 -4.14 0.38 8.61
C VAL A 90 -4.45 1.87 8.55
N LEU A 91 -5.38 2.36 9.37
CA LEU A 91 -5.72 3.78 9.42
C LEU A 91 -4.51 4.64 9.81
N GLY A 92 -3.73 4.21 10.80
CA GLY A 92 -2.49 4.88 11.22
C GLY A 92 -1.50 5.00 10.05
N ALA A 93 -1.20 3.89 9.36
CA ALA A 93 -0.31 3.91 8.21
C ALA A 93 -0.82 4.80 7.07
N MET A 94 -2.12 4.80 6.78
CA MET A 94 -2.68 5.65 5.72
C MET A 94 -2.65 7.14 6.11
N ILE A 95 -2.78 7.47 7.39
CA ILE A 95 -2.58 8.83 7.91
C ILE A 95 -1.11 9.24 7.75
N ASP A 96 -0.15 8.37 8.07
CA ASP A 96 1.27 8.66 7.91
C ASP A 96 1.64 8.90 6.43
N VAL A 97 1.09 8.09 5.51
CA VAL A 97 1.23 8.30 4.06
C VAL A 97 0.65 9.67 3.65
N ARG A 98 -0.56 9.98 4.11
CA ARG A 98 -1.24 11.25 3.82
C ARG A 98 -0.40 12.44 4.29
N ASP A 99 0.09 12.38 5.51
CA ASP A 99 0.84 13.47 6.15
C ASP A 99 2.22 13.66 5.51
N ALA A 100 2.90 12.57 5.13
CA ALA A 100 4.19 12.62 4.44
C ALA A 100 4.10 13.15 3.00
N HIS A 101 3.02 12.82 2.27
CA HIS A 101 2.90 13.12 0.83
C HIS A 101 1.95 14.27 0.50
N GLY A 102 1.58 15.07 1.51
CA GLY A 102 0.95 16.37 1.31
C GLY A 102 -0.52 16.30 0.94
N TRP A 103 -1.20 15.21 1.31
CA TRP A 103 -2.62 15.03 1.00
C TRP A 103 -3.50 15.66 2.07
N ARG A 104 -3.48 17.00 2.14
CA ARG A 104 -4.42 17.77 2.97
C ARG A 104 -5.70 17.98 2.16
N ALA A 105 -6.82 17.49 2.68
CA ALA A 105 -8.16 17.76 2.15
C ALA A 105 -8.47 19.26 2.20
#